data_AF-A0A9E2AB29-F1
#
_entry.id   AF-A0A9E2AB29-F1
#
_cell.length_a   1.000
_cell.length_b   1.000
_cell.length_c   1.000
_cell.angle_alpha   90.00
_cell.angle_beta   90.00
_cell.angle_gamma   90.00
#
_symmetry.space_group_name_H-M   'P 1'
#
loop_
_entity.id
_entity.type
_entity.pdbx_description
1 polymer ?
#
loop_
_entity_poly.entity_id
_entity_poly.type
_entity_poly.pdbx_seq_one_letter_code
_entity_poly.pdbx_strand_id
1 'polypeptide(L)'
;MIAIRSLATLLAVVMAVAIGIAIVGGDFSEEGEILLGLQWGVVSLIDVYTGAALVAFWIWWRDGWRTGLAWLVLLVVLGHMATAAYVAWRSWTADSVESLLTGRVTGAQPKVD
;
A
#
# COMPACT_ATOMS: atom_id res chain seq x y z
N MET A 1 -15.72 7.00 -7.22
CA MET A 1 -14.31 7.18 -7.65
C MET A 1 -13.64 8.40 -7.04
N ILE A 2 -14.21 9.61 -7.15
CA ILE A 2 -13.58 10.85 -6.63
C ILE A 2 -13.21 10.74 -5.14
N ALA A 3 -14.13 10.28 -4.28
CA ALA A 3 -13.86 10.12 -2.85
C ALA A 3 -12.64 9.21 -2.55
N ILE A 4 -12.54 8.05 -3.23
CA ILE A 4 -11.42 7.11 -3.06
C ILE A 4 -10.11 7.76 -3.48
N ARG A 5 -10.09 8.44 -4.63
CA ARG A 5 -8.91 9.14 -5.14
C ARG A 5 -8.42 10.21 -4.17
N SER A 6 -9.32 11.07 -3.70
CA SER A 6 -9.00 12.14 -2.78
C SER A 6 -8.48 11.59 -1.45
N LEU A 7 -9.13 10.57 -0.90
CA LEU A 7 -8.72 9.95 0.36
C LEU A 7 -7.36 9.27 0.24
N ALA A 8 -7.16 8.44 -0.79
CA ALA A 8 -5.89 7.75 -1.01
C ALA A 8 -4.73 8.72 -1.22
N THR A 9 -4.97 9.81 -1.97
CA THR A 9 -3.96 10.86 -2.18
C THR A 9 -3.63 11.58 -0.87
N LEU A 10 -4.65 11.93 -0.07
CA LEU A 10 -4.46 12.57 1.23
C LEU A 10 -3.65 11.68 2.18
N LEU A 11 -4.01 10.40 2.30
CA LEU A 11 -3.28 9.46 3.16
C LEU A 11 -1.83 9.28 2.72
N ALA A 12 -1.56 9.23 1.41
CA ALA A 12 -0.20 9.18 0.89
C ALA A 12 0.60 10.43 1.26
N VAL A 13 0.00 11.63 1.15
CA VAL A 13 0.65 12.90 1.54
C VAL A 13 0.92 12.96 3.04
N VAL A 14 -0.04 12.56 3.88
CA VAL A 14 0.13 12.53 5.34
C VAL A 14 1.30 11.62 5.72
N MET A 15 1.36 10.42 5.16
CA MET A 15 2.48 9.50 5.41
C MET A 15 3.81 10.03 4.87
N ALA A 16 3.83 10.66 3.69
CA ALA A 16 5.04 11.27 3.15
C ALA A 16 5.59 12.38 4.05
N VAL A 17 4.71 13.22 4.61
CA VAL A 17 5.09 14.25 5.59
C VAL A 17 5.62 13.61 6.87
N ALA A 18 4.94 12.59 7.41
CA ALA A 18 5.39 11.89 8.62
C ALA A 18 6.77 11.24 8.44
N ILE A 19 7.00 10.56 7.30
CA ILE A 19 8.30 10.00 6.94
C ILE A 19 9.34 11.10 6.80
N GLY A 20 9.00 12.22 6.15
CA GLY A 20 9.90 13.36 6.02
C GLY A 20 10.34 13.95 7.37
N ILE A 21 9.41 14.07 8.32
CA ILE A 21 9.72 14.51 9.68
C ILE A 21 10.63 13.50 10.38
N ALA A 22 10.33 12.20 10.28
CA ALA A 22 11.14 11.13 10.89
C ALA A 22 12.56 11.08 10.32
N ILE A 23 12.74 11.27 9.01
CA ILE A 23 14.07 11.30 8.37
C ILE A 23 14.91 12.49 8.85
N VAL A 24 14.28 13.64 9.09
CA VAL A 24 15.01 14.87 9.47
C VAL A 24 15.31 14.93 10.96
N GLY A 25 14.39 14.42 11.80
CA GLY A 25 14.45 14.61 13.25
C GLY A 25 14.62 13.34 14.09
N GLY A 26 14.53 12.14 13.50
CA GLY A 26 14.58 10.88 14.22
C GLY A 26 15.89 10.10 14.02
N ASP A 27 16.15 9.18 14.94
CA ASP A 27 17.19 8.16 14.80
C ASP A 27 16.53 6.80 14.58
N PHE A 28 16.56 6.34 13.32
CA PHE A 28 15.90 5.09 12.94
C PHE A 28 16.46 3.88 13.70
N SER A 29 17.75 3.88 14.04
CA SER A 29 18.39 2.76 14.73
C SER A 29 17.99 2.71 16.19
N GLU A 30 18.10 3.83 16.90
CA GLU A 30 17.77 3.92 18.33
C GLU A 30 16.27 3.71 18.57
N GLU A 31 15.42 4.39 17.80
CA GLU A 31 13.96 4.24 17.90
C GLU A 31 13.51 2.82 17.51
N GLY A 32 14.16 2.23 16.51
CA GLY A 32 13.94 0.85 16.09
C GLY A 32 14.26 -0.16 17.20
N GLU A 33 15.37 0.03 17.91
CA GLU A 33 15.76 -0.82 19.04
C GLU A 33 14.73 -0.75 20.18
N ILE A 34 14.25 0.45 20.49
CA ILE A 34 13.19 0.65 21.49
C ILE A 34 11.91 -0.08 21.06
N LEU A 35 11.47 0.07 19.81
CA LEU A 35 10.28 -0.60 19.29
C LEU A 35 10.40 -2.13 19.34
N LEU A 36 11.57 -2.68 19.03
CA LEU A 36 11.84 -4.11 19.10
C LEU A 36 11.97 -4.63 20.53
N GLY A 37 12.32 -3.77 21.49
CA GLY A 37 12.34 -4.10 22.92
C GLY A 37 10.94 -4.17 23.55
N LEU A 38 9.93 -3.56 22.91
CA LEU A 38 8.54 -3.56 23.39
C LEU A 38 7.75 -4.72 22.78
N GLN A 39 7.10 -5.53 23.61
CA GLN A 39 6.27 -6.66 23.14
C GLN A 39 5.18 -6.21 22.14
N TRP A 40 4.47 -5.13 22.47
CA TRP A 40 3.48 -4.56 21.56
C TRP A 40 4.10 -3.90 20.33
N GLY A 41 5.33 -3.36 20.43
CA GLY A 41 6.05 -2.82 19.28
C GLY A 41 6.34 -3.90 18.24
N VAL A 42 6.81 -5.08 18.68
CA VAL A 42 6.98 -6.25 17.82
C VAL A 42 5.66 -6.73 17.23
N VAL A 43 4.58 -6.79 18.01
CA VAL A 43 3.24 -7.18 17.51
C VAL A 43 2.76 -6.21 16.43
N SER A 44 2.93 -4.89 16.63
CA SER A 44 2.58 -3.88 15.64
C SER A 44 3.42 -3.98 14.36
N LEU A 45 4.73 -4.28 14.47
CA LEU A 45 5.57 -4.53 13.29
C LEU A 45 5.07 -5.75 12.51
N ILE A 46 4.77 -6.86 13.20
CA ILE A 46 4.21 -8.06 12.58
C ILE A 46 2.87 -7.74 11.89
N ASP A 47 1.98 -7.02 12.55
CA ASP A 47 0.67 -6.63 12.01
C ASP A 47 0.81 -5.80 10.71
N VAL A 48 1.60 -4.73 10.76
CA VAL A 48 1.82 -3.84 9.61
C VAL A 48 2.47 -4.58 8.43
N TYR A 49 3.48 -5.42 8.67
CA TYR A 49 4.13 -6.17 7.58
C TYR A 49 3.30 -7.35 7.08
N THR A 50 2.44 -7.94 7.93
CA THR A 50 1.45 -8.93 7.48
C THR A 50 0.44 -8.27 6.54
N GLY A 51 -0.06 -7.09 6.90
CA GLY A 51 -0.91 -6.27 6.02
C GLY A 51 -0.22 -5.91 4.71
N ALA A 52 1.05 -5.50 4.76
CA ALA A 52 1.86 -5.23 3.57
C ALA A 52 1.99 -6.44 2.65
N ALA A 53 2.27 -7.63 3.20
CA ALA A 53 2.37 -8.86 2.42
C ALA A 53 1.04 -9.23 1.75
N LEU A 54 -0.08 -9.07 2.47
CA LEU A 54 -1.43 -9.30 1.91
C LEU A 54 -1.75 -8.34 0.77
N VAL A 55 -1.42 -7.05 0.91
CA VAL A 55 -1.60 -6.05 -0.15
C VAL A 55 -0.72 -6.39 -1.35
N ALA A 56 0.55 -6.73 -1.14
CA ALA A 56 1.45 -7.12 -2.21
C ALA A 56 0.95 -8.37 -2.97
N PHE A 57 0.41 -9.36 -2.25
CA PHE A 57 -0.19 -10.54 -2.84
C PHE A 57 -1.46 -10.20 -3.65
N TRP A 58 -2.29 -9.29 -3.14
CA TRP A 58 -3.44 -8.78 -3.90
C TRP A 58 -3.00 -8.06 -5.19
N ILE A 59 -1.95 -7.23 -5.13
CA ILE A 59 -1.38 -6.57 -6.32
C ILE A 59 -0.81 -7.60 -7.28
N TRP A 60 -0.12 -8.64 -6.79
CA TRP A 60 0.33 -9.74 -7.63
C TRP A 60 -0.85 -10.39 -8.35
N TRP A 61 -1.88 -10.82 -7.61
CA TRP A 61 -3.06 -11.43 -8.22
C TRP A 61 -3.74 -10.53 -9.26
N ARG A 62 -3.79 -9.21 -9.01
CA ARG A 62 -4.46 -8.22 -9.86
C ARG A 62 -3.66 -7.83 -11.10
N ASP A 63 -2.36 -7.58 -10.94
CA ASP A 63 -1.50 -6.90 -11.91
C ASP A 63 -0.29 -7.75 -12.36
N GLY A 64 -0.20 -9.00 -11.89
CA GLY A 64 0.88 -9.93 -12.19
C GLY A 64 2.06 -9.85 -11.21
N TRP A 65 2.88 -10.91 -11.22
CA TRP A 65 3.92 -11.14 -10.20
C TRP A 65 5.01 -10.08 -10.17
N ARG A 66 5.38 -9.50 -11.32
CA ARG A 66 6.41 -8.45 -11.42
C ARG A 66 5.95 -7.18 -10.72
N THR A 67 4.71 -6.78 -10.97
CA THR A 67 4.09 -5.62 -10.33
C THR A 67 3.94 -5.87 -8.83
N GLY A 68 3.42 -7.04 -8.44
CA GLY A 68 3.31 -7.42 -7.02
C GLY A 68 4.65 -7.40 -6.29
N LEU A 69 5.72 -7.91 -6.91
CA LEU A 69 7.07 -7.89 -6.33
C LEU A 69 7.63 -6.47 -6.18
N ALA A 70 7.45 -5.62 -7.20
CA ALA A 70 7.88 -4.23 -7.12
C ALA A 70 7.16 -3.48 -5.98
N TRP A 71 5.85 -3.69 -5.85
CA TRP A 71 5.07 -3.08 -4.77
C TRP A 71 5.37 -3.68 -3.40
N LEU A 72 5.74 -4.97 -3.30
CA LEU A 72 6.21 -5.56 -2.04
C LEU A 72 7.42 -4.81 -1.49
N VAL A 73 8.42 -4.53 -2.33
CA VAL A 73 9.61 -3.77 -1.93
C VAL A 73 9.22 -2.38 -1.46
N LEU A 74 8.35 -1.69 -2.19
CA LEU A 74 7.85 -0.37 -1.79
C LEU A 74 7.08 -0.41 -0.47
N LEU A 75 6.26 -1.43 -0.23
CA LEU A 75 5.49 -1.59 1.00
C LEU A 75 6.38 -1.87 2.21
N VAL A 76 7.47 -2.61 2.03
CA VAL A 76 8.44 -2.85 3.11
C VAL A 76 9.20 -1.57 3.47
N VAL A 77 9.58 -0.76 2.48
CA VAL A 77 10.38 0.46 2.70
C VAL A 77 9.54 1.65 3.13
N LEU A 78 8.37 1.85 2.52
CA LEU A 78 7.53 3.03 2.68
C LEU A 78 6.27 2.77 3.52
N GLY A 79 6.08 1.52 3.96
CA GLY A 79 4.88 1.12 4.69
C GLY A 79 3.60 1.34 3.88
N HIS A 80 2.54 1.72 4.57
CA HIS A 80 1.22 1.92 3.97
C HIS A 80 1.09 3.20 3.14
N MET A 81 2.13 4.04 3.08
CA MET A 81 2.23 5.09 2.06
C MET A 81 2.17 4.49 0.65
N ALA A 82 2.86 3.35 0.44
CA ALA A 82 2.85 2.66 -0.85
C ALA A 82 1.45 2.14 -1.20
N THR A 83 0.70 1.58 -0.23
CA THR A 83 -0.70 1.18 -0.45
C THR A 83 -1.56 2.36 -0.89
N ALA A 84 -1.47 3.49 -0.19
CA ALA A 84 -2.22 4.70 -0.52
C ALA A 84 -1.85 5.24 -1.91
N ALA A 85 -0.56 5.26 -2.25
CA ALA A 85 -0.07 5.68 -3.56
C ALA A 85 -0.54 4.74 -4.68
N TYR A 86 -0.52 3.43 -4.46
CA TYR A 86 -1.03 2.44 -5.42
C TYR A 86 -2.51 2.63 -5.69
N VAL A 87 -3.33 2.78 -4.65
CA VAL A 87 -4.77 3.00 -4.78
C VAL A 87 -5.05 4.33 -5.49
N ALA A 88 -4.33 5.40 -5.13
CA ALA A 88 -4.45 6.69 -5.81
C ALA A 88 -4.13 6.56 -7.30
N TRP A 89 -2.99 5.97 -7.66
CA TRP A 89 -2.59 5.72 -9.05
C TRP A 89 -3.63 4.88 -9.82
N ARG A 90 -4.07 3.75 -9.25
CA ARG A 90 -5.07 2.88 -9.90
C ARG A 90 -6.44 3.55 -9.99
N SER A 91 -6.80 4.42 -9.06
CA SER A 91 -8.04 5.18 -9.15
C SER A 91 -8.10 6.12 -10.35
N TRP A 92 -6.95 6.53 -10.91
CA TRP A 92 -6.88 7.34 -12.13
C TRP A 92 -7.21 6.58 -13.40
N THR A 93 -7.05 5.26 -13.40
CA THR A 93 -7.26 4.40 -14.57
C THR A 93 -8.50 3.52 -14.48
N ALA A 94 -9.13 3.41 -13.31
CA ALA A 94 -10.30 2.57 -13.11
C ALA A 94 -11.62 3.32 -13.38
N ASP A 95 -12.55 2.65 -14.06
CA ASP A 95 -13.90 3.18 -14.36
C ASP A 95 -14.90 2.98 -13.20
N SER A 96 -14.63 2.00 -12.34
CA SER A 96 -15.51 1.61 -11.24
C SER A 96 -14.69 1.11 -10.04
N VAL A 97 -15.35 0.96 -8.89
CA VAL A 97 -14.72 0.34 -7.70
C VAL A 97 -14.37 -1.12 -7.98
N GLU A 98 -15.19 -1.84 -8.73
CA GLU A 98 -14.91 -3.22 -9.12
C GLU A 98 -13.65 -3.30 -9.98
N SER A 99 -13.50 -2.43 -10.98
CA SER A 99 -12.29 -2.34 -11.82
C SER A 99 -11.05 -1.94 -11.00
N LEU A 100 -11.24 -1.06 -10.00
CA LEU A 100 -10.19 -0.69 -9.05
C LEU A 100 -9.77 -1.87 -8.15
N LEU A 101 -10.68 -2.76 -7.75
CA LEU A 101 -10.33 -3.87 -6.86
C LEU A 101 -9.81 -5.08 -7.62
N THR A 102 -10.34 -5.33 -8.81
CA THR A 102 -10.11 -6.59 -9.55
C THR A 102 -9.17 -6.43 -10.73
N GLY A 103 -8.92 -5.21 -11.20
CA GLY A 103 -8.17 -4.96 -12.43
C GLY A 103 -8.94 -5.34 -13.70
N ARG A 104 -10.22 -5.72 -13.59
CA ARG A 104 -11.07 -6.17 -14.71
C ARG A 104 -12.07 -5.08 -15.10
N VAL A 105 -12.32 -4.92 -16.39
CA VAL A 105 -13.30 -3.93 -16.89
C VAL A 105 -14.71 -4.43 -16.59
N THR A 106 -15.52 -3.57 -15.97
CA THR A 106 -16.93 -3.83 -15.67
C THR A 106 -17.69 -4.08 -16.99
N GLY A 107 -18.29 -5.26 -17.15
CA GLY A 107 -19.12 -5.57 -18.32
C GLY A 107 -18.44 -6.35 -19.46
N ALA A 108 -17.21 -6.84 -19.28
CA ALA A 108 -16.64 -7.83 -20.19
C ALA A 108 -17.47 -9.12 -20.13
N GLN A 109 -18.35 -9.32 -21.13
CA GLN A 109 -19.03 -10.59 -21.32
C GLN A 109 -17.97 -11.70 -21.42
N PRO A 110 -18.16 -12.87 -20.78
CA PRO A 110 -17.28 -14.00 -21.01
C PRO A 110 -17.29 -14.27 -22.52
N LYS A 111 -16.11 -14.38 -23.14
CA LYS A 111 -16.02 -14.97 -24.48
C LYS A 111 -16.64 -16.36 -24.36
N VAL A 112 -17.81 -16.53 -24.96
CA VAL A 112 -18.40 -17.84 -25.18
C VAL A 112 -17.63 -18.40 -26.36
N ASP A 113 -16.74 -19.33 -26.06
CA ASP A 113 -15.98 -20.11 -27.04
C ASP A 113 -16.88 -21.13 -27.74
#